data_AF-A0A955S1M6-F1
#
_entry.id   AF-A0A955S1M6-F1
#
_cell.length_a   1.000
_cell.length_b   1.000
_cell.length_c   1.000
_cell.angle_alpha   90.00
_cell.angle_beta   90.00
_cell.angle_gamma   90.00
#
_symmetry.space_group_name_H-M   'P 1'
#
loop_
_entity.id
_entity.type
_entity.pdbx_description
1 polymer ?
#
loop_
_entity_poly.entity_id
_entity_poly.type
_entity_poly.pdbx_seq_one_letter_code
_entity_poly.pdbx_strand_id
1 'polypeptide(L)'
;MLFLVPVATYAGQPVSKSAAVVSYAGDGGDVYELRWALTEPVWNQQEIFIAVHVSDREYGSDYVARVYAREAGGYRLLEEVSTQGNGYLRRPNLFLYEIRDSIGRRDHLFLLQLTEKIYGTGSFTQEHIYQIGSAGGELSLRPVEYVPAPESYRPHLAAGEAVWKGENNLFSKDGLDFEFFIWRERHDGNCCPSGGRVKGHYRIVPVAERDAIPEYRIEMDTFERLADDEQD
;
A
#
# COMPACT_ATOMS: atom_id res chain seq x y z
N MET A 1 -20.76 -18.92 -17.72
CA MET A 1 -19.90 -18.79 -18.92
C MET A 1 -19.25 -17.42 -18.84
N LEU A 2 -18.06 -17.31 -18.22
CA LEU A 2 -17.29 -16.07 -18.24
C LEU A 2 -16.59 -15.99 -19.60
N PHE A 3 -16.80 -14.89 -20.32
CA PHE A 3 -16.10 -14.62 -21.57
C PHE A 3 -14.69 -14.13 -21.23
N LEU A 4 -13.66 -14.84 -21.70
CA LEU A 4 -12.30 -14.32 -21.80
C LEU A 4 -12.34 -13.20 -22.85
N VAL A 5 -12.25 -11.94 -22.40
CA VAL A 5 -12.00 -10.84 -23.31
C VAL A 5 -10.50 -10.63 -23.29
N PRO A 6 -9.77 -10.83 -24.40
CA PRO A 6 -8.38 -10.42 -24.48
C PRO A 6 -8.34 -8.90 -24.33
N VAL A 7 -7.98 -8.44 -23.13
CA VAL A 7 -7.71 -7.02 -22.89
C VAL A 7 -6.33 -6.76 -23.42
N ALA A 8 -6.23 -6.40 -24.70
CA ALA A 8 -5.01 -5.82 -25.23
C ALA A 8 -4.76 -4.51 -24.47
N THR A 9 -3.85 -4.52 -23.50
CA THR A 9 -3.31 -3.32 -22.87
C THR A 9 -2.43 -2.61 -23.90
N TYR A 10 -3.05 -1.87 -24.81
CA TYR A 10 -2.36 -0.81 -25.53
C TYR A 10 -2.21 0.36 -24.57
N ALA A 11 -0.97 0.69 -24.22
CA ALA A 11 -0.64 1.86 -23.42
C ALA A 11 -1.39 3.10 -23.95
N GLY A 12 -2.29 3.65 -23.14
CA GLY A 12 -3.02 4.89 -23.43
C GLY A 12 -4.42 4.77 -24.04
N GLN A 13 -5.00 3.58 -24.23
CA GLN A 13 -6.39 3.44 -24.69
C GLN A 13 -7.35 3.12 -23.52
N PRO A 14 -8.53 3.76 -23.42
CA PRO A 14 -9.51 3.45 -22.38
C PRO A 14 -10.01 2.01 -22.46
N VAL A 15 -10.08 1.31 -21.33
CA VAL A 15 -10.72 -0.02 -21.22
C VAL A 15 -12.14 0.09 -20.65
N SER A 16 -13.02 -0.87 -20.94
CA SER A 16 -14.36 -0.91 -20.32
C SER A 16 -14.29 -1.44 -18.87
N LYS A 17 -15.29 -1.11 -18.02
CA LYS A 17 -15.38 -1.66 -16.65
C LYS A 17 -15.38 -3.19 -16.67
N SER A 18 -16.14 -3.78 -17.59
CA SER A 18 -16.19 -5.23 -17.76
C SER A 18 -14.81 -5.79 -18.12
N ALA A 19 -14.07 -5.16 -19.03
CA ALA A 19 -12.71 -5.57 -19.37
C ALA A 19 -11.75 -5.48 -18.17
N ALA A 20 -11.89 -4.47 -17.32
CA ALA A 20 -11.04 -4.29 -16.13
C ALA A 20 -11.39 -5.23 -14.94
N VAL A 21 -12.53 -5.92 -15.02
CA VAL A 21 -13.09 -6.84 -13.99
C VAL A 21 -13.02 -8.31 -14.44
N VAL A 22 -12.65 -8.57 -15.69
CA VAL A 22 -12.58 -9.93 -16.26
C VAL A 22 -11.17 -10.49 -16.11
N SER A 23 -11.06 -11.81 -16.03
CA SER A 23 -9.78 -12.50 -16.13
C SER A 23 -9.02 -12.09 -17.38
N TYR A 24 -7.78 -11.64 -17.25
CA TYR A 24 -6.94 -11.29 -18.40
C TYR A 24 -5.88 -12.37 -18.62
N ALA A 25 -5.53 -12.59 -19.88
CA ALA A 25 -4.36 -13.39 -20.25
C ALA A 25 -3.14 -12.47 -20.18
N GLY A 26 -2.18 -12.77 -19.31
CA GLY A 26 -0.90 -12.07 -19.30
C GLY A 26 -0.08 -12.39 -20.54
N ASP A 27 1.04 -11.68 -20.73
CA ASP A 27 1.93 -11.85 -21.89
C ASP A 27 2.51 -13.28 -22.03
N GLY A 28 2.46 -14.08 -20.96
CA GLY A 28 2.87 -15.50 -20.93
C GLY A 28 1.74 -16.52 -21.14
N GLY A 29 0.50 -16.10 -21.37
CA GLY A 29 -0.66 -16.99 -21.44
C GLY A 29 -1.24 -17.40 -20.08
N ASP A 30 -0.67 -16.90 -18.98
CA ASP A 30 -1.21 -17.08 -17.64
C ASP A 30 -2.57 -16.40 -17.50
N VAL A 31 -3.51 -17.08 -16.84
CA VAL A 31 -4.86 -16.56 -16.59
C VAL A 31 -4.89 -15.97 -15.19
N TYR A 32 -5.12 -14.67 -15.12
CA TYR A 32 -5.28 -13.95 -13.87
C TYR A 32 -6.76 -13.87 -13.50
N GLU A 33 -7.13 -14.31 -12.30
CA GLU A 33 -8.49 -14.22 -11.75
C GLU A 33 -8.67 -12.96 -10.91
N LEU A 34 -9.84 -12.32 -10.99
CA LEU A 34 -10.15 -11.16 -10.17
C LEU A 34 -10.27 -11.57 -8.69
N ARG A 35 -9.45 -10.97 -7.84
CA ARG A 35 -9.47 -11.16 -6.39
C ARG A 35 -10.23 -10.05 -5.67
N TRP A 36 -9.97 -8.80 -6.03
CA TRP A 36 -10.65 -7.63 -5.47
C TRP A 36 -10.98 -6.62 -6.57
N ALA A 37 -12.14 -5.97 -6.44
CA ALA A 37 -12.49 -4.78 -7.19
C ALA A 37 -13.02 -3.73 -6.23
N LEU A 38 -12.48 -2.51 -6.29
CA LEU A 38 -12.94 -1.37 -5.51
C LEU A 38 -13.30 -0.23 -6.46
N THR A 39 -14.33 0.50 -6.10
CA THR A 39 -14.78 1.68 -6.82
C THR A 39 -15.18 2.71 -5.79
N GLU A 40 -14.50 3.85 -5.76
CA GLU A 40 -14.80 4.91 -4.80
C GLU A 40 -14.87 6.27 -5.52
N PRO A 41 -15.88 7.10 -5.21
CA PRO A 41 -15.84 8.50 -5.59
C PRO A 41 -14.77 9.19 -4.75
N VAL A 42 -13.82 9.87 -5.40
CA VAL A 42 -12.69 10.48 -4.68
C VAL A 42 -12.73 12.01 -4.74
N TRP A 43 -13.03 12.61 -5.90
CA TRP A 43 -12.98 14.06 -6.06
C TRP A 43 -13.89 14.53 -7.20
N ASN A 44 -14.70 15.58 -7.02
CA ASN A 44 -15.54 16.18 -8.08
C ASN A 44 -16.29 15.18 -9.00
N GLN A 45 -16.90 14.13 -8.41
CA GLN A 45 -17.58 13.05 -9.13
C GLN A 45 -16.68 12.16 -10.01
N GLN A 46 -15.36 12.35 -9.94
CA GLN A 46 -14.38 11.43 -10.52
C GLN A 46 -14.30 10.16 -9.66
N GLU A 47 -14.17 9.04 -10.36
CA GLU A 47 -14.20 7.70 -9.79
C GLU A 47 -12.82 7.06 -10.01
N ILE A 48 -12.26 6.51 -8.93
CA ILE A 48 -11.12 5.61 -9.02
C ILE A 48 -11.62 4.18 -9.04
N PHE A 49 -11.06 3.37 -9.92
CA PHE A 49 -11.33 1.94 -9.99
C PHE A 49 -10.05 1.16 -9.76
N ILE A 50 -10.08 0.22 -8.82
CA ILE A 50 -8.92 -0.61 -8.49
C ILE A 50 -9.31 -2.06 -8.70
N ALA A 51 -8.51 -2.80 -9.47
CA ALA A 51 -8.67 -4.22 -9.65
C ALA A 51 -7.39 -4.94 -9.24
N VAL A 52 -7.52 -5.96 -8.40
CA VAL A 52 -6.41 -6.86 -8.07
C VAL A 52 -6.74 -8.22 -8.62
N HIS A 53 -5.82 -8.75 -9.40
CA HIS A 53 -5.91 -10.09 -9.96
C HIS A 53 -4.83 -10.98 -9.38
N VAL A 54 -5.07 -12.29 -9.42
CA VAL A 54 -4.16 -13.33 -8.94
C VAL A 54 -4.03 -14.44 -9.99
N SER A 55 -2.83 -14.94 -10.21
CA SER A 55 -2.56 -16.14 -10.99
C SER A 55 -1.86 -17.15 -10.10
N ASP A 56 -2.55 -18.23 -9.74
CA ASP A 56 -1.97 -19.31 -8.95
C ASP A 56 -1.00 -20.14 -9.79
N ARG A 57 0.15 -20.48 -9.19
CA ARG A 57 1.20 -21.31 -9.77
C ARG A 57 1.55 -22.46 -8.82
N GLU A 58 2.29 -23.45 -9.32
CA GLU A 58 2.69 -24.61 -8.50
C GLU A 58 3.46 -24.21 -7.23
N TYR A 59 4.22 -23.10 -7.28
CA TYR A 59 5.10 -22.64 -6.19
C TYR A 59 4.81 -21.21 -5.71
N GLY A 60 3.54 -20.78 -5.76
CA GLY A 60 3.15 -19.45 -5.28
C GLY A 60 2.02 -18.85 -6.10
N SER A 61 1.80 -17.55 -5.95
CA SER A 61 0.80 -16.84 -6.75
C SER A 61 1.37 -15.49 -7.17
N ASP A 62 1.13 -15.12 -8.43
CA ASP A 62 1.44 -13.78 -8.91
C ASP A 62 0.23 -12.88 -8.70
N TYR A 63 0.45 -11.67 -8.20
CA TYR A 63 -0.62 -10.68 -8.02
C TYR A 63 -0.35 -9.46 -8.87
N VAL A 64 -1.41 -8.88 -9.42
CA VAL A 64 -1.35 -7.60 -10.15
C VAL A 64 -2.48 -6.70 -9.71
N ALA A 65 -2.15 -5.59 -9.06
CA ALA A 65 -3.06 -4.49 -8.78
C ALA A 65 -2.95 -3.44 -9.88
N ARG A 66 -4.08 -3.05 -10.45
CA ARG A 66 -4.19 -1.95 -11.41
C ARG A 66 -5.14 -0.90 -10.88
N VAL A 67 -4.71 0.35 -11.00
CA VAL A 67 -5.49 1.52 -10.58
C VAL A 67 -5.85 2.33 -11.80
N TYR A 68 -7.12 2.68 -11.93
CA TYR A 68 -7.67 3.36 -13.10
C TYR A 68 -8.45 4.62 -12.71
N ALA A 69 -8.35 5.64 -13.55
CA ALA A 69 -9.28 6.77 -13.55
C ALA A 69 -10.45 6.47 -14.50
N ARG A 70 -11.69 6.74 -14.06
CA ARG A 70 -12.85 6.73 -14.95
C ARG A 70 -12.90 7.98 -15.81
N GLU A 71 -13.11 7.80 -17.10
CA GLU A 71 -13.24 8.86 -18.11
C GLU A 71 -14.50 8.64 -18.96
N ALA A 72 -14.90 9.64 -19.75
CA ALA A 72 -16.14 9.60 -20.54
C ALA A 72 -16.23 8.41 -21.51
N GLY A 73 -15.08 7.87 -21.96
CA GLY A 73 -14.98 6.75 -22.88
C GLY A 73 -14.53 5.41 -22.27
N GLY A 74 -14.27 5.34 -20.97
CA GLY A 74 -13.75 4.12 -20.33
C GLY A 74 -12.88 4.38 -19.11
N TYR A 75 -11.83 3.59 -18.95
CA TYR A 75 -10.90 3.64 -17.83
C TYR A 75 -9.46 3.81 -18.33
N ARG A 76 -8.76 4.84 -17.84
CA ARG A 76 -7.34 5.07 -18.10
C ARG A 76 -6.50 4.50 -16.96
N LEU A 77 -5.51 3.68 -17.28
CA LEU A 77 -4.57 3.13 -16.30
C LEU A 77 -3.71 4.26 -15.71
N LEU A 78 -3.61 4.29 -14.38
CA LEU A 78 -2.79 5.23 -13.62
C LEU A 78 -1.55 4.57 -13.05
N GLU A 79 -1.70 3.34 -12.53
CA GLU A 79 -0.62 2.61 -11.87
C GLU A 79 -0.86 1.10 -11.98
N GLU A 80 0.25 0.35 -12.02
CA GLU A 80 0.27 -1.11 -11.95
C GLU A 80 1.34 -1.57 -10.96
N VAL A 81 0.91 -2.28 -9.91
CA VAL A 81 1.81 -2.94 -8.97
C VAL A 81 1.68 -4.44 -9.18
N SER A 82 2.81 -5.11 -9.42
CA SER A 82 2.86 -6.56 -9.59
C SER A 82 3.81 -7.20 -8.59
N THR A 83 3.44 -8.37 -8.09
CA THR A 83 4.25 -9.19 -7.18
C THR A 83 4.40 -10.56 -7.80
N GLN A 84 5.61 -11.12 -7.77
CA GLN A 84 5.88 -12.43 -8.36
C GLN A 84 6.27 -13.47 -7.30
N GLY A 85 5.79 -14.69 -7.48
CA GLY A 85 6.21 -15.86 -6.69
C GLY A 85 5.66 -15.87 -5.27
N ASN A 86 6.52 -15.56 -4.29
CA ASN A 86 6.23 -15.67 -2.87
C ASN A 86 5.68 -14.35 -2.30
N GLY A 87 5.00 -13.51 -3.08
CA GLY A 87 4.31 -12.32 -2.57
C GLY A 87 2.79 -12.51 -2.55
N TYR A 88 2.07 -11.72 -1.77
CA TYR A 88 0.67 -11.46 -2.04
C TYR A 88 0.30 -10.02 -1.75
N LEU A 89 -0.60 -9.46 -2.55
CA LEU A 89 -1.20 -8.15 -2.28
C LEU A 89 -2.35 -8.32 -1.28
N ARG A 90 -2.42 -7.46 -0.26
CA ARG A 90 -3.62 -7.35 0.59
C ARG A 90 -4.71 -6.62 -0.18
N ARG A 91 -5.94 -6.66 0.36
CA ARG A 91 -7.03 -5.82 -0.15
C ARG A 91 -6.57 -4.35 -0.15
N PRO A 92 -6.68 -3.63 -1.29
CA PRO A 92 -6.38 -2.21 -1.34
C PRO A 92 -7.15 -1.42 -0.28
N ASN A 93 -6.48 -0.45 0.32
CA ASN A 93 -7.04 0.40 1.35
C ASN A 93 -7.11 1.85 0.83
N LEU A 94 -8.32 2.39 0.78
CA LEU A 94 -8.60 3.77 0.40
C LEU A 94 -9.13 4.51 1.62
N PHE A 95 -8.52 5.63 1.98
CA PHE A 95 -8.93 6.38 3.15
C PHE A 95 -8.66 7.87 2.98
N LEU A 96 -9.48 8.68 3.66
CA LEU A 96 -9.34 10.13 3.74
C LEU A 96 -8.65 10.47 5.06
N TYR A 97 -7.50 11.14 4.99
CA TYR A 97 -6.71 11.48 6.17
C TYR A 97 -6.66 13.00 6.38
N GLU A 98 -6.97 13.47 7.59
CA GLU A 98 -6.86 14.89 7.94
C GLU A 98 -5.38 15.27 8.12
N ILE A 99 -4.93 16.29 7.41
CA ILE A 99 -3.62 16.90 7.58
C ILE A 99 -3.76 18.36 8.02
N ARG A 100 -2.65 18.93 8.49
CA ARG A 100 -2.53 20.37 8.70
C ARG A 100 -1.51 20.94 7.73
N ASP A 101 -1.89 22.00 7.02
CA ASP A 101 -0.97 22.72 6.15
C ASP A 101 0.06 23.53 6.96
N SER A 102 1.02 24.16 6.27
CA SER A 102 2.10 24.93 6.89
C SER A 102 1.63 26.14 7.72
N ILE A 103 0.37 26.57 7.57
CA ILE A 103 -0.25 27.64 8.35
C ILE A 103 -1.31 27.12 9.34
N GLY A 104 -1.36 25.80 9.54
CA GLY A 104 -2.20 25.14 10.55
C GLY A 104 -3.66 24.93 10.15
N ARG A 105 -4.04 25.21 8.90
CA ARG A 105 -5.40 24.92 8.39
C ARG A 105 -5.57 23.42 8.20
N ARG A 106 -6.78 22.94 8.46
CA ARG A 106 -7.16 21.55 8.17
C ARG A 106 -7.34 21.37 6.68
N ASP A 107 -6.74 20.32 6.15
CA ASP A 107 -6.93 19.83 4.80
C ASP A 107 -7.06 18.30 4.83
N HIS A 108 -7.39 17.67 3.71
CA HIS A 108 -7.53 16.22 3.64
C HIS A 108 -6.78 15.64 2.44
N LEU A 109 -6.19 14.48 2.66
CA LEU A 109 -5.57 13.67 1.62
C LEU A 109 -6.41 12.43 1.38
N PHE A 110 -6.79 12.19 0.12
CA PHE A 110 -7.25 10.87 -0.31
C PHE A 110 -6.03 10.01 -0.56
N LEU A 111 -5.88 8.93 0.21
CA LEU A 111 -4.74 8.04 0.14
C LEU A 111 -5.18 6.66 -0.33
N LEU A 112 -4.37 6.09 -1.22
CA LEU A 112 -4.42 4.68 -1.61
C LEU A 112 -3.19 3.98 -1.06
N GLN A 113 -3.42 2.91 -0.32
CA GLN A 113 -2.38 1.98 0.12
C GLN A 113 -2.58 0.63 -0.58
N LEU A 114 -1.54 0.17 -1.26
CA LEU A 114 -1.39 -1.21 -1.74
C LEU A 114 -0.28 -1.86 -0.92
N THR A 115 -0.64 -2.84 -0.10
CA THR A 115 0.32 -3.56 0.75
C THR A 115 0.69 -4.88 0.09
N GLU A 116 1.95 -5.02 -0.30
CA GLU A 116 2.55 -6.31 -0.61
C GLU A 116 3.02 -6.97 0.68
N LYS A 117 2.66 -8.24 0.89
CA LYS A 117 3.24 -9.07 1.93
C LYS A 117 4.11 -10.13 1.29
N ILE A 118 5.36 -10.21 1.73
CA ILE A 118 6.32 -11.19 1.24
C ILE A 118 6.20 -12.44 2.11
N TYR A 119 5.84 -13.59 1.51
CA TYR A 119 5.74 -14.89 2.19
C TYR A 119 7.08 -15.29 2.82
N GLY A 120 6.97 -15.79 4.05
CA GLY A 120 8.07 -16.20 4.91
C GLY A 120 7.58 -16.29 6.36
N THR A 121 8.49 -16.50 7.31
CA THR A 121 8.16 -16.47 8.74
C THR A 121 7.95 -15.06 9.30
N GLY A 122 8.05 -14.01 8.45
CA GLY A 122 8.00 -12.60 8.85
C GLY A 122 6.72 -11.87 8.43
N SER A 123 6.43 -10.75 9.11
CA SER A 123 5.44 -9.75 8.70
C SER A 123 6.10 -8.70 7.79
N PHE A 124 6.92 -9.13 6.82
CA PHE A 124 7.53 -8.20 5.89
C PHE A 124 6.47 -7.68 4.94
N THR A 125 6.24 -6.38 5.02
CA THR A 125 5.39 -5.65 4.09
C THR A 125 6.22 -4.69 3.27
N GLN A 126 5.81 -4.50 2.02
CA GLN A 126 6.21 -3.37 1.20
C GLN A 126 4.95 -2.55 0.93
N GLU A 127 4.97 -1.30 1.35
CA GLU A 127 3.83 -0.39 1.19
C GLU A 127 4.02 0.46 -0.06
N HIS A 128 3.02 0.44 -0.95
CA HIS A 128 2.91 1.40 -2.06
C HIS A 128 1.79 2.37 -1.73
N ILE A 129 2.16 3.60 -1.37
CA ILE A 129 1.22 4.62 -0.90
C ILE A 129 1.16 5.74 -1.93
N TYR A 130 -0.05 6.11 -2.31
CA TYR A 130 -0.31 7.15 -3.30
C TYR A 130 -1.28 8.17 -2.75
N GLN A 131 -0.99 9.45 -2.98
CA GLN A 131 -1.97 10.51 -2.90
C GLN A 131 -2.79 10.50 -4.19
N ILE A 132 -4.12 10.50 -4.03
CA ILE A 132 -5.07 10.71 -5.09
C ILE A 132 -5.36 12.20 -5.16
N GLY A 133 -5.10 12.79 -6.32
CA GLY A 133 -5.35 14.21 -6.57
C GLY A 133 -5.91 14.46 -7.96
N SER A 134 -6.08 15.75 -8.29
CA SER A 134 -6.41 16.18 -9.63
C SER A 134 -5.40 17.21 -10.12
N ALA A 135 -4.76 16.93 -11.26
CA ALA A 135 -3.86 17.86 -11.95
C ALA A 135 -4.52 18.25 -13.28
N GLY A 136 -4.77 19.55 -13.49
CA GLY A 136 -5.42 20.02 -14.72
C GLY A 136 -6.86 19.52 -14.91
N GLY A 137 -7.54 19.08 -13.83
CA GLY A 137 -8.88 18.50 -13.90
C GLY A 137 -8.90 17.00 -14.19
N GLU A 138 -7.75 16.34 -14.32
CA GLU A 138 -7.64 14.90 -14.50
C GLU A 138 -7.19 14.23 -13.21
N LEU A 139 -7.76 13.05 -12.91
CA LEU A 139 -7.37 12.26 -11.76
C LEU A 139 -5.95 11.72 -11.96
N SER A 140 -5.12 11.85 -10.93
CA SER A 140 -3.72 11.43 -10.93
C SER A 140 -3.35 10.76 -9.61
N LEU A 141 -2.41 9.83 -9.67
CA LEU A 141 -1.72 9.29 -8.50
C LEU A 141 -0.36 9.94 -8.35
N ARG A 142 0.00 10.28 -7.13
CA ARG A 142 1.34 10.75 -6.77
C ARG A 142 1.90 9.85 -5.67
N PRO A 143 3.10 9.27 -5.82
CA PRO A 143 3.71 8.49 -4.77
C PRO A 143 3.89 9.33 -3.50
N VAL A 144 3.58 8.74 -2.35
CA VAL A 144 3.90 9.28 -1.03
C VAL A 144 5.13 8.52 -0.54
N GLU A 145 6.17 9.24 -0.18
CA GLU A 145 7.38 8.61 0.38
C GLU A 145 7.04 7.92 1.70
N TYR A 146 7.52 6.70 1.89
CA TYR A 146 7.22 5.90 3.07
C TYR A 146 8.52 5.46 3.73
N VAL A 147 8.71 5.80 5.00
CA VAL A 147 9.84 5.34 5.81
C VAL A 147 9.32 4.34 6.85
N PRO A 148 9.66 3.04 6.74
CA PRO A 148 9.25 2.04 7.72
C PRO A 148 9.67 2.42 9.14
N ALA A 149 8.81 2.16 10.13
CA ALA A 149 9.09 2.47 11.52
C ALA A 149 10.35 1.75 12.06
N PRO A 150 10.64 0.46 11.75
CA PRO A 150 11.88 -0.19 12.14
C PRO A 150 13.14 0.52 11.65
N GLU A 151 13.11 1.14 10.48
CA GLU A 151 14.26 1.89 9.95
C GLU A 151 14.50 3.15 10.77
N SER A 152 13.42 3.88 11.06
CA SER A 152 13.45 5.09 11.89
C SER A 152 13.83 4.77 13.34
N TYR A 153 13.44 3.60 13.84
CA TYR A 153 13.67 3.16 15.21
C TYR A 153 15.09 2.62 15.46
N ARG A 154 15.85 2.28 14.41
CA ARG A 154 17.18 1.66 14.53
C ARG A 154 18.12 2.34 15.57
N PRO A 155 18.18 3.67 15.71
CA PRO A 155 19.02 4.33 16.72
C PRO A 155 18.64 4.04 18.18
N HIS A 156 17.43 3.51 18.43
CA HIS A 156 16.91 3.19 19.76
C HIS A 156 17.11 1.72 20.16
N LEU A 157 17.64 0.88 19.28
CA LEU A 157 17.97 -0.51 19.58
C LEU A 157 19.21 -0.59 20.49
N ALA A 158 19.14 -1.43 21.52
CA ALA A 158 20.32 -1.73 22.31
C ALA A 158 21.30 -2.63 21.54
N ALA A 159 22.53 -2.73 22.01
CA ALA A 159 23.50 -3.65 21.43
C ALA A 159 22.99 -5.10 21.51
N GLY A 160 22.97 -5.80 20.37
CA GLY A 160 22.44 -7.16 20.25
C GLY A 160 20.93 -7.25 20.08
N GLU A 161 20.25 -6.13 19.83
CA GLU A 161 18.83 -6.09 19.45
C GLU A 161 18.65 -5.80 17.96
N ALA A 162 17.60 -6.37 17.37
CA ALA A 162 17.27 -6.20 15.96
C ALA A 162 15.78 -6.36 15.68
N VAL A 163 15.31 -5.85 14.53
CA VAL A 163 13.97 -6.10 14.00
C VAL A 163 14.08 -7.07 12.84
N TRP A 164 13.46 -8.25 12.94
CA TRP A 164 13.65 -9.34 11.97
C TRP A 164 12.45 -9.62 11.08
N LYS A 165 11.26 -9.09 11.38
CA LYS A 165 10.02 -9.52 10.73
C LYS A 165 9.18 -8.34 10.21
N GLY A 166 9.80 -7.22 9.90
CA GLY A 166 9.10 -6.04 9.41
C GLY A 166 8.17 -5.45 10.47
N GLU A 167 7.03 -4.93 10.02
CA GLU A 167 6.07 -4.18 10.82
C GLU A 167 4.64 -4.49 10.36
N ASN A 168 3.69 -4.28 11.27
CA ASN A 168 2.27 -4.28 10.97
C ASN A 168 1.79 -2.84 10.92
N ASN A 169 1.27 -2.42 9.77
CA ASN A 169 0.68 -1.10 9.60
C ASN A 169 -0.85 -1.16 9.64
N LEU A 170 -1.47 -0.19 10.31
CA LEU A 170 -2.91 0.04 10.29
C LEU A 170 -3.17 1.50 9.90
N PHE A 171 -3.44 1.72 8.61
CA PHE A 171 -3.75 3.06 8.10
C PHE A 171 -5.24 3.22 7.90
N SER A 172 -5.77 4.31 8.44
CA SER A 172 -7.19 4.63 8.37
C SER A 172 -7.39 6.14 8.40
N LYS A 173 -8.65 6.56 8.31
CA LYS A 173 -9.03 7.97 8.54
C LYS A 173 -8.78 8.43 9.99
N ASP A 174 -8.71 7.50 10.93
CA ASP A 174 -8.64 7.78 12.37
C ASP A 174 -7.18 7.82 12.86
N GLY A 175 -6.23 7.28 12.10
CA GLY A 175 -4.83 7.22 12.48
C GLY A 175 -3.96 6.42 11.49
N LEU A 176 -2.65 6.62 11.62
CA LEU A 176 -1.61 5.87 10.92
C LEU A 176 -0.77 5.14 11.97
N ASP A 177 -1.12 3.90 12.28
CA ASP A 177 -0.50 3.17 13.39
C ASP A 177 0.49 2.12 12.88
N PHE A 178 1.52 1.85 13.67
CA PHE A 178 2.42 0.72 13.44
C PHE A 178 2.67 -0.10 14.71
N GLU A 179 3.10 -1.34 14.48
CA GLU A 179 3.64 -2.22 15.49
C GLU A 179 4.74 -3.10 14.90
N PHE A 180 5.83 -3.31 15.64
CA PHE A 180 6.83 -4.32 15.33
C PHE A 180 7.47 -4.88 16.61
N PHE A 181 8.22 -5.96 16.47
CA PHE A 181 8.84 -6.66 17.59
C PHE A 181 10.36 -6.57 17.54
N ILE A 182 11.00 -6.70 18.71
CA ILE A 182 12.44 -6.65 18.86
C ILE A 182 12.95 -8.05 19.23
N TRP A 183 13.95 -8.51 18.48
CA TRP A 183 14.68 -9.74 18.74
C TRP A 183 16.00 -9.44 19.47
N ARG A 184 16.37 -10.29 20.41
CA ARG A 184 17.70 -10.38 21.01
C ARG A 184 18.52 -11.39 20.21
N GLU A 185 19.48 -10.92 19.42
CA GLU A 185 20.15 -11.71 18.36
C GLU A 185 20.79 -13.02 18.84
N ARG A 186 21.23 -13.09 20.10
CA ARG A 186 21.89 -14.27 20.67
C ARG A 186 20.97 -15.19 21.47
N HIS A 187 19.75 -14.75 21.76
CA HIS A 187 18.82 -15.45 22.66
C HIS A 187 17.55 -15.89 21.93
N ASP A 188 17.13 -15.13 20.93
CA ASP A 188 15.86 -15.38 20.25
C ASP A 188 16.06 -16.28 19.04
N GLY A 189 15.20 -17.29 18.96
CA GLY A 189 15.01 -18.03 17.72
C GLY A 189 14.20 -17.20 16.71
N ASN A 190 14.20 -17.63 15.45
CA ASN A 190 13.43 -16.98 14.40
C ASN A 190 11.91 -16.90 14.70
N CYS A 191 11.37 -17.69 15.64
CA CYS A 191 9.94 -17.68 15.94
C CYS A 191 9.50 -16.55 16.89
N CYS A 192 10.34 -16.16 17.84
CA CYS A 192 9.83 -15.68 19.13
C CYS A 192 10.69 -14.51 19.65
N PRO A 193 10.28 -13.25 19.41
CA PRO A 193 10.98 -12.07 19.92
C PRO A 193 10.86 -12.01 21.45
N SER A 194 11.94 -11.66 22.15
CA SER A 194 11.97 -11.40 23.60
C SER A 194 12.53 -10.02 23.97
N GLY A 195 12.88 -9.21 22.97
CA GLY A 195 13.28 -7.82 23.14
C GLY A 195 12.09 -6.87 23.41
N GLY A 196 10.87 -7.39 23.43
CA GLY A 196 9.64 -6.62 23.58
C GLY A 196 9.06 -6.14 22.25
N ARG A 197 8.12 -5.20 22.35
CA ARG A 197 7.29 -4.73 21.24
C ARG A 197 7.31 -3.22 21.17
N VAL A 198 7.32 -2.66 19.97
CA VAL A 198 7.20 -1.22 19.72
C VAL A 198 5.90 -0.99 18.99
N LYS A 199 5.09 -0.06 19.49
CA LYS A 199 3.90 0.47 18.81
C LYS A 199 4.00 1.98 18.73
N GLY A 200 3.32 2.59 17.78
CA GLY A 200 3.36 4.03 17.64
C GLY A 200 2.49 4.56 16.51
N HIS A 201 2.68 5.84 16.23
CA HIS A 201 1.96 6.55 15.19
C HIS A 201 2.93 7.13 14.18
N TYR A 202 2.57 7.06 12.91
CA TYR A 202 3.16 7.87 11.87
C TYR A 202 2.50 9.25 11.82
N ARG A 203 3.20 10.16 11.15
CA ARG A 203 2.64 11.42 10.67
C ARG A 203 2.89 11.57 9.17
N ILE A 204 2.09 12.41 8.54
CA ILE A 204 2.34 12.87 7.17
C ILE A 204 2.99 14.25 7.22
N VAL A 205 4.15 14.39 6.59
CA VAL A 205 4.87 15.67 6.47
C VAL A 205 4.99 16.09 5.00
N PRO A 206 4.88 17.39 4.69
CA PRO A 206 5.21 17.88 3.37
C PRO A 206 6.72 17.81 3.14
N VAL A 207 7.15 17.36 1.97
CA VAL A 207 8.58 17.23 1.59
C VAL A 207 8.98 18.31 0.60
N ALA A 208 8.14 18.52 -0.41
CA ALA A 208 8.36 19.47 -1.48
C ALA A 208 7.02 19.94 -2.05
N GLU A 209 7.06 20.93 -2.94
CA GLU A 209 5.92 21.33 -3.75
C GLU A 209 6.31 21.19 -5.22
N ARG A 210 5.55 20.38 -5.97
CA ARG A 210 5.79 20.15 -7.40
C ARG A 210 4.52 20.40 -8.19
N ASP A 211 4.61 21.32 -9.13
CA ASP A 211 3.49 21.79 -9.95
C ASP A 211 2.32 22.32 -9.11
N ALA A 212 2.63 23.07 -8.04
CA ALA A 212 1.66 23.62 -7.08
C ALA A 212 0.82 22.58 -6.31
N ILE A 213 1.28 21.34 -6.28
CA ILE A 213 0.68 20.27 -5.48
C ILE A 213 1.76 19.75 -4.52
N PRO A 214 1.50 19.75 -3.20
CA PRO A 214 2.47 19.26 -2.22
C PRO A 214 2.77 17.77 -2.41
N GLU A 215 4.04 17.40 -2.23
CA GLU A 215 4.50 16.03 -2.10
C GLU A 215 4.65 15.71 -0.61
N TYR A 216 4.31 14.48 -0.23
CA TYR A 216 4.21 14.05 1.16
C TYR A 216 5.11 12.86 1.46
N ARG A 217 5.49 12.76 2.74
CA ARG A 217 6.16 11.61 3.34
C ARG A 217 5.41 11.15 4.57
N ILE A 218 5.29 9.84 4.72
CA ILE A 218 4.87 9.19 5.96
C ILE A 218 6.13 8.77 6.71
N GLU A 219 6.27 9.25 7.94
CA GLU A 219 7.40 8.97 8.82
C GLU A 219 6.95 8.76 10.27
N MET A 220 7.76 8.02 11.04
CA MET A 220 7.48 7.73 12.45
C MET A 220 7.43 9.04 13.25
N ASP A 221 6.34 9.26 14.01
CA ASP A 221 6.16 10.45 14.84
C ASP A 221 6.40 10.14 16.31
N THR A 222 5.63 9.20 16.85
CA THR A 222 5.68 8.79 18.25
C THR A 222 5.78 7.29 18.34
N PHE A 223 6.41 6.80 19.40
CA PHE A 223 6.51 5.38 19.69
C PHE A 223 6.56 5.13 21.19
N GLU A 224 6.14 3.92 21.56
CA GLU A 224 6.24 3.36 22.89
C GLU A 224 6.85 1.96 22.76
N ARG A 225 7.91 1.70 23.53
CA ARG A 225 8.47 0.35 23.70
C ARG A 225 7.82 -0.28 24.93
N LEU A 226 7.11 -1.38 24.70
CA LEU A 226 6.49 -2.20 25.72
C LEU A 226 7.42 -3.37 26.10
N ALA A 227 7.48 -3.68 27.39
CA ALA A 227 8.12 -4.89 27.87
C ALA A 227 7.34 -6.13 27.40
N ASP A 228 8.02 -7.26 27.31
CA ASP A 228 7.46 -8.50 26.75
C ASP A 228 6.41 -9.16 27.69
N ASP A 229 6.32 -8.66 28.91
CA ASP A 229 5.55 -9.19 30.04
C ASP A 229 4.03 -8.91 29.92
N GLU A 230 3.61 -8.10 28.94
CA GLU A 230 2.21 -7.71 28.68
C GLU A 230 1.62 -8.38 27.42
N GLN A 231 1.78 -9.70 27.29
CA GLN A 231 1.02 -10.49 26.33
C GLN A 231 -0.21 -11.09 27.02
N ASP A 232 -1.24 -10.25 27.23
CA ASP A 232 -2.61 -10.67 27.57
C ASP A 232 -3.36 -11.21 26.34
#